data_AF-A0A1H3TI06-F1
#
_entry.id   AF-A0A1H3TI06-F1
#
_cell.length_a   1.000
_cell.length_b   1.000
_cell.length_c   1.000
_cell.angle_alpha   90.00
_cell.angle_beta   90.00
_cell.angle_gamma   90.00
#
_symmetry.space_group_name_H-M   'P 1'
#
loop_
_entity.id
_entity.type
_entity.pdbx_description
1 polymer ?
#
loop_
_entity_poly.entity_id
_entity_poly.type
_entity_poly.pdbx_seq_one_letter_code
_entity_poly.pdbx_strand_id
1 'polypeptide(L)'
;MAFHRTTPRVVSDVDRFSTGRLLEVATALTVVLSLPQSAADRADALVVATGQGEEWRLSHAIRMWETNPGLRTLLVANGNPDEATYVELTADYLRGLGLRRVEGVHVQAEPAPNTGLQAAWIVDRVRALGVTSLAVTASAYHLLRVYLTILRTMDGSRIPLIPVPTAVAPDTRVPETGATAYELTPGEVDRILTYADRGWLATPEELRDYLRWLWRHHRSLLVG
;
A
#
# COMPACT_ATOMS: atom_id res chain seq x y z
N MET A 1 19.30 -28.20 -21.07
CA MET A 1 19.35 -27.42 -19.81
C MET A 1 17.92 -27.32 -19.30
N ALA A 2 17.63 -28.01 -18.20
CA ALA A 2 16.26 -28.16 -17.70
C ALA A 2 15.81 -26.87 -17.02
N PHE A 3 14.72 -26.27 -17.50
CA PHE A 3 13.99 -25.27 -16.74
C PHE A 3 13.38 -25.96 -15.52
N HIS A 4 13.97 -25.75 -14.35
CA HIS A 4 13.27 -26.03 -13.10
C HIS A 4 12.03 -25.13 -13.08
N ARG A 5 10.87 -25.70 -13.42
CA ARG A 5 9.57 -25.12 -13.11
C ARG A 5 9.46 -25.08 -11.60
N THR A 6 9.84 -23.98 -10.98
CA THR A 6 9.32 -23.62 -9.67
C THR A 6 7.82 -23.46 -9.83
N THR A 7 7.08 -24.35 -9.19
CA THR A 7 5.61 -24.36 -9.15
C THR A 7 5.12 -22.96 -8.82
N PRO A 8 4.18 -22.38 -9.59
CA PRO A 8 3.53 -21.14 -9.20
C PRO A 8 2.95 -21.35 -7.80
N ARG A 9 3.30 -20.50 -6.83
CA ARG A 9 2.55 -20.41 -5.56
C ARG A 9 1.20 -19.76 -5.88
N VAL A 10 0.31 -20.52 -6.51
CA VAL A 10 -1.05 -20.11 -6.86
C VAL A 10 -2.03 -20.99 -6.09
N VAL A 11 -2.98 -20.31 -5.46
CA VAL A 11 -4.07 -20.74 -4.56
C VAL A 11 -3.64 -21.13 -3.14
N SER A 12 -3.60 -20.13 -2.26
CA SER A 12 -3.93 -20.37 -0.85
C SER A 12 -5.39 -20.76 -0.75
N ASP A 13 -5.68 -21.78 0.05
CA ASP A 13 -7.01 -22.38 0.19
C ASP A 13 -7.94 -21.44 0.99
N VAL A 14 -8.47 -20.41 0.32
CA VAL A 14 -9.43 -19.47 0.92
C VAL A 14 -10.70 -20.17 1.39
N ASP A 15 -10.94 -21.41 0.95
CA ASP A 15 -12.04 -22.27 1.37
C ASP A 15 -11.97 -22.63 2.87
N ARG A 16 -10.80 -22.43 3.51
CA ARG A 16 -10.66 -22.55 4.98
C ARG A 16 -11.39 -21.46 5.77
N PHE A 17 -11.82 -20.38 5.12
CA PHE A 17 -12.53 -19.28 5.76
C PHE A 17 -14.03 -19.32 5.47
N SER A 18 -14.83 -18.89 6.45
CA SER A 18 -16.27 -18.81 6.25
C SER A 18 -16.65 -17.71 5.24
N THR A 19 -17.80 -17.88 4.58
CA THR A 19 -18.36 -16.86 3.67
C THR A 19 -18.48 -15.48 4.34
N GLY A 20 -18.78 -15.44 5.64
CA GLY A 20 -18.85 -14.18 6.41
C GLY A 20 -17.50 -13.45 6.43
N ARG A 21 -16.40 -14.18 6.64
CA ARG A 21 -15.03 -13.63 6.66
C ARG A 21 -14.61 -13.14 5.27
N LEU A 22 -14.96 -13.88 4.22
CA LEU A 22 -14.72 -13.45 2.84
C LEU A 22 -15.51 -12.18 2.51
N LEU A 23 -16.76 -12.09 2.96
CA LEU A 23 -17.60 -10.90 2.80
C LEU A 23 -17.05 -9.69 3.56
N GLU A 24 -16.45 -9.87 4.74
CA GLU A 24 -15.75 -8.80 5.47
C GLU A 24 -14.61 -8.20 4.62
N VAL A 25 -13.78 -9.03 3.99
CA VAL A 25 -12.68 -8.56 3.12
C VAL A 25 -13.23 -7.86 1.89
N ALA A 26 -14.23 -8.43 1.22
CA ALA A 26 -14.85 -7.81 0.05
C ALA A 26 -15.50 -6.46 0.40
N THR A 27 -16.16 -6.38 1.56
CA THR A 27 -16.74 -5.14 2.08
C THR A 27 -15.66 -4.10 2.33
N ALA A 28 -14.59 -4.47 3.07
CA ALA A 28 -13.47 -3.58 3.37
C ALA A 28 -12.81 -3.06 2.10
N LEU A 29 -12.55 -3.93 1.12
CA LEU A 29 -12.00 -3.55 -0.19
C LEU A 29 -12.91 -2.53 -0.89
N THR A 30 -14.21 -2.84 -0.95
CA THR A 30 -15.20 -1.99 -1.63
C THR A 30 -15.26 -0.60 -1.00
N VAL A 31 -15.37 -0.50 0.32
CA VAL A 31 -15.53 0.81 0.99
C VAL A 31 -14.24 1.63 0.96
N VAL A 32 -13.07 0.98 1.03
CA VAL A 32 -11.76 1.65 0.92
C VAL A 32 -11.60 2.19 -0.50
N LEU A 33 -11.76 1.35 -1.52
CA LEU A 33 -11.61 1.77 -2.93
C LEU A 33 -12.70 2.72 -3.42
N SER A 34 -13.82 2.85 -2.70
CA SER A 34 -14.87 3.84 -2.99
C SER A 34 -14.57 5.24 -2.44
N LEU A 35 -13.47 5.43 -1.70
CA LEU A 35 -13.03 6.77 -1.32
C LEU A 35 -12.67 7.59 -2.58
N PRO A 36 -13.03 8.89 -2.64
CA PRO A 36 -12.74 9.70 -3.82
C PRO A 36 -11.23 9.78 -4.08
N GLN A 37 -10.76 9.21 -5.19
CA GLN A 37 -9.33 9.20 -5.51
C GLN A 37 -8.76 10.60 -5.74
N SER A 38 -9.58 11.55 -6.21
CA SER A 38 -9.19 12.97 -6.33
C SER A 38 -8.79 13.61 -5.00
N ALA A 39 -9.17 13.02 -3.86
CA ALA A 39 -8.70 13.48 -2.55
C ALA A 39 -7.18 13.29 -2.38
N ALA A 40 -6.56 12.38 -3.13
CA ALA A 40 -5.12 12.19 -3.13
C ALA A 40 -4.37 13.41 -3.67
N ASP A 41 -4.98 14.18 -4.57
CA ASP A 41 -4.38 15.40 -5.11
C ASP A 41 -4.27 16.52 -4.07
N ARG A 42 -5.02 16.40 -2.97
CA ARG A 42 -5.02 17.34 -1.85
C ARG A 42 -4.36 16.79 -0.59
N ALA A 43 -3.81 15.58 -0.66
CA ALA A 43 -3.07 15.01 0.46
C ALA A 43 -1.78 15.81 0.71
N ASP A 44 -1.31 15.80 1.95
CA ASP A 44 -0.06 16.43 2.36
C ASP A 44 1.15 15.58 1.97
N ALA A 45 1.01 14.25 2.05
CA ALA A 45 2.04 13.29 1.70
C ALA A 45 1.53 12.18 0.79
N LEU A 46 2.45 11.62 0.01
CA LEU A 46 2.27 10.41 -0.78
C LEU A 46 3.21 9.33 -0.24
N VAL A 47 2.72 8.11 -0.07
CA VAL A 47 3.52 6.95 0.29
C VAL A 47 3.41 5.86 -0.75
N VAL A 48 4.53 5.22 -1.05
CA VAL A 48 4.60 4.01 -1.87
C VAL A 48 5.14 2.85 -1.05
N ALA A 49 4.33 1.79 -0.95
CA ALA A 49 4.74 0.51 -0.37
C ALA A 49 5.32 -0.38 -1.47
N THR A 50 6.59 -0.74 -1.36
CA THR A 50 7.31 -1.51 -2.38
C THR A 50 7.34 -3.01 -2.04
N GLY A 51 7.75 -3.80 -3.03
CA GLY A 51 7.87 -5.25 -2.95
C GLY A 51 7.67 -5.89 -4.31
N GLN A 52 8.11 -7.14 -4.42
CA GLN A 52 7.94 -8.02 -5.58
C GLN A 52 8.47 -7.48 -6.92
N GLY A 53 9.44 -6.56 -6.87
CA GLY A 53 10.04 -5.96 -8.07
C GLY A 53 9.10 -5.05 -8.86
N GLU A 54 7.96 -4.66 -8.29
CA GLU A 54 6.95 -3.87 -9.00
C GLU A 54 7.36 -2.38 -9.12
N GLU A 55 8.37 -2.08 -9.94
CA GLU A 55 8.86 -0.72 -10.23
C GLU A 55 7.75 0.22 -10.74
N TRP A 56 6.66 -0.32 -11.29
CA TRP A 56 5.50 0.47 -11.66
C TRP A 56 4.84 1.18 -10.49
N ARG A 57 4.89 0.62 -9.26
CA ARG A 57 4.43 1.31 -8.05
C ARG A 57 5.24 2.58 -7.80
N LEU A 58 6.56 2.47 -7.91
CA LEU A 58 7.49 3.59 -7.76
C LEU A 58 7.28 4.63 -8.87
N SER A 59 7.26 4.18 -10.12
CA SER A 59 7.07 5.08 -11.27
C SER A 59 5.71 5.80 -11.23
N HIS A 60 4.66 5.13 -10.76
CA HIS A 60 3.35 5.75 -10.55
C HIS A 60 3.40 6.82 -9.45
N ALA A 61 3.99 6.49 -8.30
CA ALA A 61 4.13 7.43 -7.18
C ALA A 61 4.97 8.66 -7.58
N ILE A 62 6.09 8.43 -8.28
CA ILE A 62 6.97 9.49 -8.79
C ILE A 62 6.20 10.39 -9.74
N ARG A 63 5.42 9.85 -10.70
CA ARG A 63 4.62 10.69 -11.58
C ARG A 63 3.65 11.57 -10.81
N MET A 64 2.91 11.01 -9.84
CA MET A 64 2.01 11.80 -9.00
C MET A 64 2.75 12.90 -8.24
N TRP A 65 3.89 12.56 -7.65
CA TRP A 65 4.75 13.50 -6.95
C TRP A 65 5.25 14.64 -7.84
N GLU A 66 5.70 14.34 -9.05
CA GLU A 66 6.20 15.33 -10.00
C GLU A 66 5.08 16.23 -10.55
N THR A 67 3.87 15.68 -10.75
CA THR A 67 2.73 16.45 -11.29
C THR A 67 1.94 17.21 -10.24
N ASN A 68 2.15 16.92 -8.95
CA ASN A 68 1.43 17.55 -7.86
C ASN A 68 2.38 18.29 -6.91
N PRO A 69 2.63 19.60 -7.14
CA PRO A 69 3.47 20.41 -6.25
C PRO A 69 2.86 20.62 -4.85
N GLY A 70 1.56 20.34 -4.67
CA GLY A 70 0.89 20.41 -3.38
C GLY A 70 1.31 19.30 -2.41
N LEU A 71 1.76 18.15 -2.92
CA LEU A 71 2.41 17.14 -2.09
C LEU A 71 3.72 17.70 -1.55
N ARG A 72 3.84 17.73 -0.22
CA ARG A 72 5.02 18.21 0.50
C ARG A 72 6.01 17.10 0.83
N THR A 73 5.52 15.88 0.96
CA THR A 73 6.31 14.72 1.37
C THR A 73 6.06 13.53 0.45
N LEU A 74 7.13 12.87 0.01
CA LEU A 74 7.09 11.55 -0.63
C LEU A 74 7.82 10.54 0.26
N LEU A 75 7.09 9.54 0.76
CA LEU A 75 7.62 8.45 1.58
C LEU A 75 7.78 7.19 0.73
N VAL A 76 9.00 6.69 0.60
CA VAL A 76 9.30 5.46 -0.15
C VAL A 76 9.73 4.38 0.83
N ALA A 77 8.84 3.44 1.13
CA ALA A 77 9.15 2.31 2.01
C ALA A 77 9.99 1.28 1.24
N ASN A 78 10.98 0.68 1.91
CA ASN A 78 11.91 -0.28 1.30
C ASN A 78 11.27 -1.67 1.18
N GLY A 79 11.86 -2.52 0.35
CA GLY A 79 11.37 -3.87 0.06
C GLY A 79 11.91 -4.93 1.01
N ASN A 80 11.52 -6.17 0.75
CA ASN A 80 12.02 -7.34 1.46
C ASN A 80 13.36 -7.79 0.85
N PRO A 81 14.48 -7.80 1.61
CA PRO A 81 15.79 -8.18 1.08
C PRO A 81 15.88 -9.65 0.63
N ASP A 82 14.94 -10.50 1.06
CA ASP A 82 14.87 -11.92 0.66
C ASP A 82 14.15 -12.13 -0.69
N GLU A 83 13.56 -11.09 -1.30
CA GLU A 83 12.96 -11.18 -2.63
C GLU A 83 14.04 -11.27 -3.71
N ALA A 84 13.86 -12.14 -4.71
CA ALA A 84 14.81 -12.26 -5.83
C ALA A 84 14.89 -10.97 -6.67
N THR A 85 13.83 -10.17 -6.60
CA THR A 85 13.69 -8.87 -7.26
C THR A 85 14.04 -7.69 -6.36
N TYR A 86 14.60 -7.93 -5.18
CA TYR A 86 15.02 -6.87 -4.28
C TYR A 86 16.08 -5.97 -4.90
N VAL A 87 15.87 -4.67 -4.76
CA VAL A 87 16.83 -3.63 -5.12
C VAL A 87 16.89 -2.62 -3.98
N GLU A 88 18.09 -2.17 -3.65
CA GLU A 88 18.25 -1.11 -2.67
C GLU A 88 17.71 0.20 -3.24
N LEU A 89 16.68 0.74 -2.59
CA LEU A 89 16.09 2.00 -3.00
C LEU A 89 16.94 3.17 -2.50
N THR A 90 17.52 3.90 -3.44
CA THR A 90 18.29 5.12 -3.19
C THR A 90 17.69 6.31 -3.94
N ALA A 91 18.09 7.53 -3.59
CA ALA A 91 17.68 8.71 -4.34
C ALA A 91 18.08 8.62 -5.83
N ASP A 92 19.26 8.07 -6.13
CA ASP A 92 19.74 7.90 -7.51
C ASP A 92 18.95 6.84 -8.27
N TYR A 93 18.58 5.74 -7.60
CA TYR A 93 17.67 4.75 -8.18
C TYR A 93 16.33 5.39 -8.57
N LEU A 94 15.74 6.19 -7.66
CA LEU A 94 14.47 6.88 -7.93
C LEU A 94 14.61 7.94 -9.04
N ARG A 95 15.76 8.62 -9.16
CA ARG A 95 16.04 9.52 -10.30
C ARG A 95 16.06 8.77 -11.62
N GLY A 96 16.59 7.54 -11.64
CA GLY A 96 16.51 6.64 -12.80
C GLY A 96 15.07 6.35 -13.25
N LEU A 97 14.13 6.35 -12.31
CA LEU A 97 12.69 6.19 -12.56
C LEU A 97 11.96 7.52 -12.86
N GLY A 98 12.69 8.62 -12.98
CA GLY A 98 12.16 9.93 -13.37
C GLY A 98 11.91 10.90 -12.21
N LEU A 99 12.37 10.61 -10.99
CA LEU A 99 12.32 11.57 -9.88
C LEU A 99 13.23 12.76 -10.16
N ARG A 100 12.70 13.98 -10.05
CA ARG A 100 13.43 15.24 -10.25
C ARG A 100 13.34 16.12 -9.02
N ARG A 101 12.16 16.25 -8.42
CA ARG A 101 11.94 17.00 -7.17
C ARG A 101 12.36 16.14 -5.99
N VAL A 102 13.46 16.50 -5.34
CA VAL A 102 14.05 15.73 -4.24
C VAL A 102 13.78 16.32 -2.86
N GLU A 103 13.43 17.61 -2.76
CA GLU A 103 13.02 18.18 -1.47
C GLU A 103 11.73 17.53 -0.97
N GLY A 104 11.73 17.00 0.25
CA GLY A 104 10.59 16.30 0.83
C GLY A 104 10.50 14.81 0.49
N VAL A 105 11.48 14.26 -0.25
CA VAL A 105 11.57 12.81 -0.50
C VAL A 105 12.31 12.14 0.64
N HIS A 106 11.69 11.15 1.26
CA HIS A 106 12.27 10.31 2.30
C HIS A 106 12.20 8.85 1.88
N VAL A 107 13.36 8.21 1.82
CA VAL A 107 13.49 6.79 1.51
C VAL A 107 13.83 6.04 2.79
N GLN A 108 13.16 4.92 3.04
CA GLN A 108 13.47 4.06 4.16
C GLN A 108 14.85 3.43 3.96
N ALA A 109 15.80 3.79 4.81
CA ALA A 109 17.18 3.32 4.71
C ALA A 109 17.30 1.81 4.96
N GLU A 110 16.61 1.31 5.99
CA GLU A 110 16.65 -0.11 6.35
C GLU A 110 15.71 -0.93 5.47
N PRO A 111 16.10 -2.15 5.05
CA PRO A 111 15.19 -3.07 4.36
C PRO A 111 13.95 -3.38 5.23
N ALA A 112 12.80 -3.59 4.59
CA ALA A 112 11.55 -3.90 5.28
C ALA A 112 11.00 -5.26 4.82
N PRO A 113 11.37 -6.37 5.50
CA PRO A 113 10.98 -7.73 5.09
C PRO A 113 9.47 -8.01 5.15
N ASN A 114 8.67 -7.10 5.70
CA ASN A 114 7.22 -7.24 5.74
C ASN A 114 6.51 -5.88 5.78
N THR A 115 5.22 -5.90 5.41
CA THR A 115 4.35 -4.72 5.40
C THR A 115 4.18 -4.08 6.78
N GLY A 116 4.37 -4.83 7.87
CA GLY A 116 4.33 -4.29 9.23
C GLY A 116 5.47 -3.32 9.50
N LEU A 117 6.70 -3.67 9.09
CA LEU A 117 7.87 -2.79 9.22
C LEU A 117 7.78 -1.57 8.29
N GLN A 118 7.24 -1.74 7.09
CA GLN A 118 6.92 -0.61 6.22
C GLN A 118 5.92 0.33 6.91
N ALA A 119 4.82 -0.18 7.45
CA ALA A 119 3.80 0.61 8.14
C ALA A 119 4.35 1.34 9.38
N ALA A 120 5.17 0.67 10.20
CA ALA A 120 5.83 1.29 11.34
C ALA A 120 6.70 2.48 10.93
N TRP A 121 7.55 2.29 9.92
CA TRP A 121 8.38 3.37 9.40
C TRP A 121 7.55 4.53 8.82
N ILE A 122 6.48 4.22 8.08
CA ILE A 122 5.56 5.24 7.52
C ILE A 122 4.93 6.06 8.64
N VAL A 123 4.38 5.41 9.67
CA VAL A 123 3.73 6.09 10.80
C VAL A 123 4.73 6.94 11.58
N ASP A 124 5.96 6.45 11.78
CA ASP A 124 7.01 7.22 12.43
C ASP A 124 7.38 8.47 11.62
N ARG A 125 7.47 8.37 10.29
CA ARG A 125 7.72 9.54 9.41
C ARG A 125 6.54 10.50 9.40
N VAL A 126 5.31 10.01 9.36
CA VAL A 126 4.10 10.83 9.45
C VAL A 126 4.11 11.67 10.72
N ARG A 127 4.41 11.06 11.87
CA ARG A 127 4.50 11.76 13.16
C ARG A 127 5.66 12.77 13.19
N ALA A 128 6.85 12.34 12.77
CA ALA A 128 8.06 13.17 12.82
C ALA A 128 7.99 14.40 11.90
N LEU A 129 7.31 14.28 10.76
CA LEU A 129 7.18 15.35 9.75
C LEU A 129 5.91 16.18 9.91
N GLY A 130 5.03 15.82 10.87
CA GLY A 130 3.75 16.49 11.08
C GLY A 130 2.80 16.34 9.89
N VAL A 131 2.84 15.21 9.19
CA VAL A 131 1.97 14.94 8.04
C VAL A 131 0.52 14.86 8.49
N THR A 132 -0.34 15.61 7.81
CA THR A 132 -1.76 15.77 8.19
C THR A 132 -2.74 14.95 7.36
N SER A 133 -2.30 14.41 6.21
CA SER A 133 -3.05 13.49 5.35
C SER A 133 -2.12 12.72 4.41
N LEU A 134 -2.48 11.51 4.03
CA LEU A 134 -1.61 10.57 3.34
C LEU A 134 -2.35 9.87 2.18
N ALA A 135 -1.84 10.04 0.97
CA ALA A 135 -2.18 9.19 -0.16
C ALA A 135 -1.31 7.92 -0.11
N VAL A 136 -1.92 6.74 -0.18
CA VAL A 136 -1.23 5.44 -0.06
C VAL A 136 -1.31 4.69 -1.37
N THR A 137 -0.17 4.43 -2.01
CA THR A 137 -0.11 3.69 -3.27
C THR A 137 0.58 2.33 -3.16
N ALA A 138 -0.05 1.35 -3.80
CA ALA A 138 0.41 -0.02 -4.01
C ALA A 138 -0.40 -0.64 -5.17
N SER A 139 0.03 -1.81 -5.66
CA SER A 139 -0.79 -2.61 -6.59
C SER A 139 -2.15 -2.94 -5.96
N ALA A 140 -3.22 -2.91 -6.76
CA ALA A 140 -4.60 -2.99 -6.27
C ALA A 140 -4.90 -4.24 -5.41
N TYR A 141 -4.35 -5.40 -5.78
CA TYR A 141 -4.51 -6.65 -5.05
C TYR A 141 -3.91 -6.60 -3.63
N HIS A 142 -2.89 -5.77 -3.43
CA HIS A 142 -2.15 -5.64 -2.17
C HIS A 142 -2.58 -4.42 -1.33
N LEU A 143 -3.18 -3.41 -1.96
CA LEU A 143 -3.45 -2.09 -1.38
C LEU A 143 -4.27 -2.16 -0.08
N LEU A 144 -5.30 -3.01 -0.03
CA LEU A 144 -6.13 -3.14 1.17
C LEU A 144 -5.29 -3.57 2.38
N ARG A 145 -4.38 -4.54 2.21
CA ARG A 145 -3.54 -5.02 3.31
C ARG A 145 -2.61 -3.92 3.81
N VAL A 146 -1.96 -3.17 2.90
CA VAL A 146 -1.13 -2.01 3.26
C VAL A 146 -1.95 -0.99 4.05
N TYR A 147 -3.12 -0.62 3.54
CA TYR A 147 -4.00 0.35 4.15
C TYR A 147 -4.41 -0.03 5.57
N LEU A 148 -4.87 -1.27 5.78
CA LEU A 148 -5.27 -1.76 7.10
C LEU A 148 -4.09 -1.90 8.06
N THR A 149 -2.90 -2.21 7.55
CA THR A 149 -1.68 -2.28 8.39
C THR A 149 -1.29 -0.89 8.88
N ILE A 150 -1.29 0.12 7.99
CA ILE A 150 -1.00 1.52 8.37
C ILE A 150 -2.05 2.02 9.37
N LEU A 151 -3.34 1.79 9.09
CA LEU A 151 -4.42 2.20 9.99
C LEU A 151 -4.27 1.58 11.39
N ARG A 152 -3.93 0.29 11.47
CA ARG A 152 -3.65 -0.39 12.74
C ARG A 152 -2.48 0.24 13.48
N THR A 153 -1.42 0.55 12.74
CA THR A 153 -0.15 1.06 13.29
C THR A 153 -0.27 2.50 13.81
N MET A 154 -1.21 3.30 13.28
CA MET A 154 -1.43 4.68 13.71
C MET A 154 -1.97 4.81 15.15
N ASP A 155 -2.57 3.75 15.71
CA ASP A 155 -3.03 3.61 17.11
C ASP A 155 -3.53 4.92 17.75
N GLY A 156 -4.73 5.36 17.35
CA GLY A 156 -5.38 6.56 17.89
C GLY A 156 -4.98 7.89 17.23
N SER A 157 -3.84 7.98 16.55
CA SER A 157 -3.42 9.16 15.78
C SER A 157 -4.04 9.12 14.37
N ARG A 158 -5.30 9.56 14.23
CA ARG A 158 -6.01 9.47 12.94
C ARG A 158 -5.69 10.66 12.04
N ILE A 159 -5.09 10.39 10.88
CA ILE A 159 -5.07 11.30 9.73
C ILE A 159 -5.83 10.69 8.56
N PRO A 160 -6.32 11.48 7.60
CA PRO A 160 -6.86 10.96 6.36
C PRO A 160 -5.86 10.09 5.60
N LEU A 161 -6.27 8.86 5.31
CA LEU A 161 -5.64 7.89 4.44
C LEU A 161 -6.48 7.76 3.16
N ILE A 162 -5.90 8.10 2.02
CA ILE A 162 -6.55 8.02 0.70
C ILE A 162 -5.91 6.88 -0.10
N PRO A 163 -6.64 5.82 -0.45
CA PRO A 163 -6.10 4.71 -1.23
C PRO A 163 -5.92 5.10 -2.69
N VAL A 164 -4.74 4.86 -3.24
CA VAL A 164 -4.39 5.16 -4.63
C VAL A 164 -3.86 3.89 -5.31
N PRO A 165 -4.72 3.09 -5.95
CA PRO A 165 -4.27 1.89 -6.64
C PRO A 165 -3.33 2.27 -7.80
N THR A 166 -2.17 1.63 -7.85
CA THR A 166 -1.27 1.82 -8.99
C THR A 166 -1.96 1.35 -10.28
N ALA A 167 -1.99 2.22 -11.28
CA ALA A 167 -2.53 1.91 -12.59
C ALA A 167 -1.61 0.93 -13.34
N VAL A 168 -1.98 -0.35 -13.33
CA VAL A 168 -1.31 -1.45 -14.02
C VAL A 168 -2.38 -2.38 -14.59
N ALA A 169 -2.13 -2.95 -15.78
CA ALA A 169 -3.09 -3.89 -16.37
C ALA A 169 -3.18 -5.15 -15.47
N PRO A 170 -4.38 -5.68 -15.18
CA PRO A 170 -4.55 -6.85 -14.31
C PRO A 170 -3.77 -8.10 -14.76
N ASP A 171 -3.56 -8.25 -16.08
CA ASP A 171 -2.80 -9.35 -16.70
C ASP A 171 -1.27 -9.16 -16.65
N THR A 172 -0.79 -8.03 -16.14
CA THR A 172 0.65 -7.79 -15.96
C THR A 172 1.20 -8.78 -14.96
N ARG A 173 2.26 -9.49 -15.33
CA ARG A 173 2.93 -10.45 -14.44
C ARG A 173 3.84 -9.72 -13.46
N VAL A 174 3.67 -10.01 -12.18
CA VAL A 174 4.51 -9.51 -11.10
C VAL A 174 5.91 -10.12 -11.20
N PRO A 175 7.01 -9.33 -11.21
CA PRO A 175 8.35 -9.82 -11.47
C PRO A 175 8.80 -10.95 -10.54
N GLU A 176 8.52 -10.84 -9.24
CA GLU A 176 8.96 -11.83 -8.24
C GLU A 176 8.31 -13.22 -8.43
N THR A 177 7.05 -13.25 -8.83
CA THR A 177 6.24 -14.49 -8.81
C THR A 177 5.88 -15.00 -10.21
N GLY A 178 5.98 -14.14 -11.21
CA GLY A 178 5.43 -14.36 -12.55
C GLY A 178 3.90 -14.41 -12.60
N ALA A 179 3.19 -14.21 -11.47
CA ALA A 179 1.74 -14.30 -11.37
C ALA A 179 1.07 -12.96 -11.72
N THR A 180 -0.18 -13.02 -12.17
CA THR A 180 -1.05 -11.87 -12.43
C THR A 180 -1.79 -11.43 -11.16
N ALA A 181 -2.44 -10.26 -11.21
CA ALA A 181 -3.25 -9.79 -10.09
C ALA A 181 -4.39 -10.77 -9.72
N TYR A 182 -4.98 -11.44 -10.72
CA TYR A 182 -6.02 -12.45 -10.51
C TYR A 182 -5.53 -13.64 -9.69
N GLU A 183 -4.32 -14.11 -9.98
CA GLU A 183 -3.71 -15.27 -9.32
C GLU A 183 -3.19 -14.94 -7.91
N LEU A 184 -2.79 -13.68 -7.67
CA LEU A 184 -2.29 -13.22 -6.37
C LEU A 184 -3.40 -12.85 -5.38
N THR A 185 -4.59 -12.49 -5.86
CA THR A 185 -5.71 -12.04 -5.02
C THR A 185 -6.09 -13.06 -3.92
N PRO A 186 -6.26 -14.37 -4.20
CA PRO A 186 -6.55 -15.35 -3.15
C PRO A 186 -5.49 -15.36 -2.04
N GLY A 187 -4.21 -15.27 -2.43
CA GLY A 187 -3.07 -15.19 -1.51
C GLY A 187 -3.06 -13.94 -0.64
N GLU A 188 -3.59 -12.82 -1.13
CA GLU A 188 -3.76 -11.61 -0.32
C GLU A 188 -4.96 -11.72 0.62
N VAL A 189 -6.08 -12.31 0.19
CA VAL A 189 -7.24 -12.57 1.05
C VAL A 189 -6.84 -13.46 2.23
N ASP A 190 -6.11 -14.54 1.96
CA ASP A 190 -5.60 -15.44 2.99
C ASP A 190 -4.70 -14.73 4.01
N ARG A 191 -3.77 -13.89 3.54
CA ARG A 191 -2.92 -13.07 4.42
C ARG A 191 -3.72 -12.07 5.21
N ILE A 192 -4.69 -11.39 4.60
CA ILE A 192 -5.53 -10.41 5.30
C ILE A 192 -6.25 -11.08 6.47
N LEU A 193 -6.91 -12.22 6.23
CA LEU A 193 -7.65 -12.92 7.27
C LEU A 193 -6.71 -13.49 8.35
N THR A 194 -5.60 -14.10 7.95
CA THR A 194 -4.59 -14.62 8.89
C THR A 194 -3.99 -13.52 9.76
N TYR A 195 -3.72 -12.34 9.18
CA TYR A 195 -3.09 -11.22 9.90
C TYR A 195 -4.10 -10.47 10.76
N ALA A 196 -5.37 -10.41 10.35
CA ALA A 196 -6.46 -9.91 11.18
C ALA A 196 -6.62 -10.74 12.46
N ASP A 197 -6.56 -12.08 12.37
CA ASP A 197 -6.64 -12.97 13.53
C ASP A 197 -5.45 -12.81 14.50
N ARG A 198 -4.32 -12.30 14.00
CA ARG A 198 -3.13 -11.97 14.81
C ARG A 198 -3.14 -10.55 15.36
N GLY A 199 -4.16 -9.74 15.07
CA GLY A 199 -4.25 -8.34 15.47
C GLY A 199 -3.27 -7.41 14.76
N TRP A 200 -2.72 -7.83 13.62
CA TRP A 200 -1.73 -7.08 12.83
C TRP A 200 -2.37 -6.10 11.84
N LEU A 201 -3.67 -6.25 11.58
CA LEU A 201 -4.45 -5.38 10.71
C LEU A 201 -5.57 -4.72 11.50
N ALA A 202 -6.06 -3.59 11.00
CA ALA A 202 -7.23 -2.94 11.57
C ALA A 202 -8.45 -3.85 11.39
N THR A 203 -9.26 -3.99 12.44
CA THR A 203 -10.48 -4.81 12.39
C THR A 203 -11.56 -4.15 11.51
N PRO A 204 -12.59 -4.90 11.08
CA PRO A 204 -13.74 -4.31 10.38
C PRO A 204 -14.41 -3.17 11.16
N GLU A 205 -14.51 -3.28 12.49
CA GLU A 205 -15.04 -2.24 13.37
C GLU A 205 -14.14 -1.01 13.38
N GLU A 206 -12.82 -1.20 13.53
CA GLU A 206 -11.85 -0.11 13.51
C GLU A 206 -11.87 0.64 12.17
N LEU A 207 -11.94 -0.09 11.05
CA LEU A 207 -12.09 0.50 9.71
C LEU A 207 -13.39 1.30 9.61
N ARG A 208 -14.52 0.75 10.06
CA ARG A 208 -15.82 1.43 10.01
C ARG A 208 -15.81 2.72 10.81
N ASP A 209 -15.26 2.69 12.01
CA ASP A 209 -15.17 3.85 12.88
C ASP A 209 -14.19 4.89 12.35
N TYR A 210 -13.09 4.45 11.74
CA TYR A 210 -12.18 5.32 11.02
C TYR A 210 -12.88 6.01 9.84
N LEU A 211 -13.60 5.29 8.98
CA LEU A 211 -14.28 5.87 7.82
C LEU A 211 -15.38 6.84 8.22
N ARG A 212 -16.14 6.54 9.29
CA ARG A 212 -17.11 7.50 9.86
C ARG A 212 -16.43 8.77 10.34
N TRP A 213 -15.32 8.64 11.05
CA TRP A 213 -14.52 9.77 11.50
C TRP A 213 -14.00 10.60 10.30
N LEU A 214 -13.49 9.93 9.27
CA LEU A 214 -12.95 10.55 8.06
C LEU A 214 -14.02 11.40 7.36
N TRP A 215 -15.19 10.83 7.09
CA TRP A 215 -16.29 11.55 6.44
C TRP A 215 -16.85 12.69 7.30
N ARG A 216 -16.86 12.55 8.62
CA ARG A 216 -17.37 13.56 9.54
C ARG A 216 -16.43 14.77 9.65
N HIS A 217 -15.12 14.57 9.68
CA HIS A 217 -14.14 15.62 10.00
C HIS A 217 -13.36 16.14 8.78
N HIS A 218 -13.25 15.33 7.71
CA HIS A 218 -12.42 15.64 6.55
C HIS A 218 -13.20 15.63 5.24
N ARG A 219 -14.50 15.93 5.28
CA ARG A 219 -15.35 16.00 4.08
C ARG A 219 -14.79 16.94 3.01
N SER A 220 -14.23 18.09 3.38
CA SER A 220 -13.62 19.04 2.43
C SER A 220 -12.43 18.43 1.69
N LEU A 221 -11.63 17.58 2.33
CA LEU A 221 -10.56 16.85 1.65
C LEU A 221 -11.14 15.86 0.63
N LEU A 222 -12.21 15.16 1.00
CA LEU A 222 -12.80 14.10 0.18
C LEU A 222 -13.57 14.61 -1.05
N VAL A 223 -14.37 15.67 -0.89
CA VAL A 223 -15.31 16.13 -1.94
C VAL A 223 -15.12 17.58 -2.36
N GLY A 224 -14.15 18.29 -1.77
CA GLY A 224 -13.81 19.65 -2.19
C GLY A 224 -13.01 19.68 -3.48
#